data_AF-A0A7H2BDW4-F1
#
_entry.id   AF-A0A7H2BDW4-F1
#
_cell.length_a   1.000
_cell.length_b   1.000
_cell.length_c   1.000
_cell.angle_alpha   90.00
_cell.angle_beta   90.00
_cell.angle_gamma   90.00
#
_symmetry.space_group_name_H-M   'P 1'
#
loop_
_entity.id
_entity.type
_entity.pdbx_description
1 polymer ?
#
loop_
_entity_poly.entity_id
_entity_poly.type
_entity_poly.pdbx_seq_one_letter_code
_entity_poly.pdbx_strand_id
1 'polypeptide(L)'
;MSLDVYTVFLDANILHSKTLRDWILLLSLETENEFFRVYTSQGVIDEYSYHWRKQHPASTDEARRVVVKQIRECIFEVVEGFPVEPVAGYPDEHDLHVHAAAEFSGVDALITNDKKLINFGCSHTGEDLLSYETLSADDFLMQLVEFLPTTVPFEKVYLSQEKYALKRKRDANLCESLRLAGAPQFAEFIHSKVYLRLV
;
A
#
# COMPACT_ATOMS: atom_id res chain seq x y z
N MET A 1 18.43 3.10 22.30
CA MET A 1 18.22 3.27 20.86
C MET A 1 16.87 2.66 20.59
N SER A 2 15.89 3.48 20.21
CA SER A 2 14.68 2.95 19.57
C SER A 2 15.18 2.16 18.34
N LEU A 3 14.71 0.93 18.15
CA LEU A 3 14.78 0.36 16.81
C LEU A 3 13.82 1.23 15.99
N ASP A 4 14.34 1.94 14.98
CA ASP A 4 13.48 2.72 14.11
C ASP A 4 12.54 1.72 13.40
N VAL A 5 11.24 1.97 13.51
CA VAL A 5 10.20 1.11 12.93
C VAL A 5 10.22 1.36 11.42
N TYR A 6 10.23 0.29 10.62
CA TYR A 6 10.25 0.40 9.16
C TYR A 6 9.04 1.22 8.66
N THR A 7 9.27 2.14 7.76
CA THR A 7 8.29 3.11 7.28
C THR A 7 8.11 2.98 5.78
N VAL A 8 6.85 2.92 5.35
CA VAL A 8 6.52 2.76 3.93
C VAL A 8 5.57 3.84 3.47
N PHE A 9 5.85 4.42 2.31
CA PHE A 9 4.98 5.40 1.66
C PHE A 9 4.11 4.71 0.61
N LEU A 10 2.79 4.86 0.68
CA LEU A 10 1.88 4.31 -0.32
C LEU A 10 1.56 5.32 -1.41
N ASP A 11 1.73 4.87 -2.65
CA ASP A 11 1.28 5.53 -3.86
C ASP A 11 -0.25 5.41 -4.05
N ALA A 12 -0.84 6.31 -4.84
CA ALA A 12 -2.27 6.36 -5.17
C ALA A 12 -2.73 5.05 -5.84
N ASN A 13 -1.91 4.45 -6.71
CA ASN A 13 -2.27 3.20 -7.38
C ASN A 13 -2.48 2.02 -6.40
N ILE A 14 -1.76 2.01 -5.28
CA ILE A 14 -1.93 1.03 -4.21
C ILE A 14 -3.23 1.32 -3.46
N LEU A 15 -3.50 2.59 -3.13
CA LEU A 15 -4.75 2.99 -2.48
C LEU A 15 -5.99 2.70 -3.35
N HIS A 16 -5.86 2.75 -4.68
CA HIS A 16 -6.94 2.40 -5.61
C HIS A 16 -7.30 0.92 -5.58
N SER A 17 -6.31 0.05 -5.46
CA SER A 17 -6.55 -1.38 -5.30
C SER A 17 -7.08 -1.67 -3.90
N LYS A 18 -8.41 -1.83 -3.77
CA LYS A 18 -9.01 -2.20 -2.48
C LYS A 18 -8.34 -3.42 -1.86
N THR A 19 -7.97 -4.40 -2.67
CA THR A 19 -7.27 -5.59 -2.20
C THR A 19 -5.93 -5.25 -1.57
N LEU A 20 -5.03 -4.56 -2.30
CA LEU A 20 -3.69 -4.26 -1.79
C LEU A 20 -3.74 -3.30 -0.60
N ARG A 21 -4.53 -2.23 -0.73
CA ARG A 21 -4.73 -1.24 0.33
C ARG A 21 -5.21 -1.90 1.62
N ASP A 22 -6.25 -2.72 1.55
CA ASP A 22 -6.81 -3.33 2.76
C ASP A 22 -5.81 -4.32 3.37
N TRP A 23 -5.07 -5.12 2.58
CA TRP A 23 -4.04 -6.01 3.11
C TRP A 23 -2.92 -5.25 3.83
N ILE A 24 -2.36 -4.22 3.20
CA ILE A 24 -1.25 -3.44 3.78
C ILE A 24 -1.71 -2.70 5.04
N LEU A 25 -2.81 -1.96 4.97
CA LEU A 25 -3.30 -1.18 6.11
C LEU A 25 -3.73 -2.08 7.28
N LEU A 26 -4.43 -3.18 7.02
CA LEU A 26 -4.85 -4.08 8.09
C LEU A 26 -3.66 -4.82 8.72
N LEU A 27 -2.62 -5.16 7.96
CA LEU A 27 -1.40 -5.74 8.54
C LEU A 27 -0.66 -4.74 9.43
N SER A 28 -0.55 -3.47 9.02
CA SER A 28 0.01 -2.40 9.87
C SER A 28 -0.75 -2.28 11.18
N LEU A 29 -2.09 -2.25 11.11
CA LEU A 29 -2.94 -2.14 12.30
C LEU A 29 -2.93 -3.40 13.18
N GLU A 30 -2.93 -4.59 12.59
CA GLU A 30 -2.89 -5.87 13.33
C GLU A 30 -1.56 -6.06 14.07
N THR A 31 -0.49 -5.43 13.58
CA THR A 31 0.82 -5.38 14.25
C THR A 31 0.99 -4.12 15.10
N GLU A 32 -0.10 -3.40 15.39
CA GLU A 32 -0.13 -2.19 16.22
C GLU A 32 0.82 -1.07 15.73
N ASN A 33 1.18 -1.08 14.44
CA ASN A 33 2.18 -0.22 13.81
C ASN A 33 3.59 -0.32 14.45
N GLU A 34 3.89 -1.46 15.08
CA GLU A 34 5.20 -1.76 15.67
C GLU A 34 6.15 -2.43 14.68
N PHE A 35 5.61 -3.15 13.69
CA PHE A 35 6.43 -3.82 12.67
C PHE A 35 6.77 -2.90 11.50
N PHE A 36 5.77 -2.15 11.03
CA PHE A 36 5.96 -1.09 10.06
C PHE A 36 4.89 -0.01 10.22
N ARG A 37 5.13 1.17 9.66
CA ARG A 37 4.20 2.30 9.65
C ARG A 37 3.92 2.76 8.24
N VAL A 38 2.66 3.06 7.99
CA VAL A 38 2.20 3.49 6.67
C VAL A 38 2.10 5.01 6.61
N TYR A 39 2.81 5.58 5.64
CA TYR A 39 2.84 6.98 5.27
C TYR A 39 2.13 7.18 3.92
N THR A 40 1.59 8.37 3.72
CA THR A 40 1.21 8.87 2.38
C THR A 40 1.23 10.39 2.40
N SER A 41 0.80 11.07 1.32
CA SER A 41 0.62 12.52 1.31
C SER A 41 -0.81 12.94 1.04
N GLN A 42 -1.14 14.18 1.38
CA GLN A 42 -2.40 14.80 0.97
C GLN A 42 -2.58 14.77 -0.56
N GLY A 43 -1.50 15.00 -1.32
CA GLY A 43 -1.53 14.94 -2.79
C GLY A 43 -1.93 13.57 -3.33
N VAL A 44 -1.40 12.49 -2.75
CA VAL A 44 -1.78 11.11 -3.11
C VAL A 44 -3.24 10.82 -2.74
N ILE A 45 -3.73 11.31 -1.60
CA ILE A 45 -5.15 11.15 -1.22
C ILE A 45 -6.08 11.93 -2.18
N ASP A 46 -5.64 13.08 -2.66
CA ASP A 46 -6.38 13.90 -3.61
C ASP A 46 -6.42 13.24 -5.00
N GLU A 47 -5.29 12.68 -5.45
CA GLU A 47 -5.20 11.88 -6.66
C GLU A 47 -6.12 10.64 -6.58
N TYR A 48 -6.07 9.91 -5.46
CA TYR A 48 -7.00 8.83 -5.18
C TYR A 48 -8.45 9.30 -5.29
N SER A 49 -8.78 10.44 -4.68
CA SER A 49 -10.13 11.00 -4.70
C SER A 49 -10.60 11.37 -6.11
N TYR A 50 -9.71 11.92 -6.93
CA TYR A 50 -9.96 12.29 -8.32
C TYR A 50 -10.32 11.06 -9.15
N HIS A 51 -9.48 10.03 -9.12
CA HIS A 51 -9.72 8.80 -9.88
C HIS A 51 -10.92 8.00 -9.35
N TRP A 52 -11.15 7.98 -8.04
CA TRP A 52 -12.35 7.37 -7.46
C TRP A 52 -13.62 8.02 -8.03
N ARG A 53 -13.64 9.36 -8.16
CA ARG A 53 -14.76 10.10 -8.75
C ARG A 53 -14.99 9.73 -10.21
N LYS A 54 -13.92 9.56 -10.98
CA LYS A 54 -13.97 9.14 -12.38
C LYS A 54 -14.57 7.74 -12.54
N GLN A 55 -14.28 6.82 -11.62
CA GLN A 55 -14.81 5.45 -11.62
C GLN A 55 -16.25 5.37 -11.08
N HIS A 56 -16.64 6.30 -10.20
CA HIS A 56 -17.94 6.29 -9.52
C HIS A 56 -18.70 7.62 -9.73
N PRO A 57 -19.02 7.99 -10.99
CA PRO A 57 -19.59 9.31 -11.30
C PRO A 57 -20.98 9.52 -10.70
N ALA A 58 -21.76 8.45 -10.51
CA ALA A 58 -23.10 8.50 -9.93
C ALA A 58 -23.12 8.39 -8.39
N SER A 59 -21.98 8.16 -7.74
CA SER A 59 -21.92 8.02 -6.29
C SER A 59 -21.95 9.37 -5.57
N THR A 60 -22.59 9.40 -4.41
CA THR A 60 -22.70 10.62 -3.58
C THR A 60 -21.32 11.08 -3.11
N ASP A 61 -21.19 12.38 -2.83
CA ASP A 61 -19.97 12.91 -2.22
C ASP A 61 -19.72 12.34 -0.83
N GLU A 62 -20.79 12.02 -0.09
CA GLU A 62 -20.70 11.38 1.22
C GLU A 62 -20.03 10.00 1.14
N ALA A 63 -20.38 9.18 0.14
CA ALA A 63 -19.76 7.86 -0.02
C ALA A 63 -18.24 7.97 -0.23
N ARG A 64 -17.79 8.96 -1.01
CA ARG A 64 -16.35 9.24 -1.20
C ARG A 64 -15.70 9.66 0.11
N ARG A 65 -16.30 10.62 0.83
CA ARG A 65 -15.76 11.14 2.09
C ARG A 65 -15.61 10.05 3.14
N VAL A 66 -16.58 9.14 3.25
CA VAL A 66 -16.50 8.00 4.17
C VAL A 66 -15.29 7.12 3.86
N VAL A 67 -15.05 6.79 2.59
CA VAL A 67 -13.90 5.96 2.22
C VAL A 67 -12.58 6.69 2.46
N VAL A 68 -12.47 7.96 2.06
CA VAL A 68 -11.25 8.76 2.30
C VAL A 68 -10.96 8.90 3.79
N LYS A 69 -11.99 9.12 4.61
CA LYS A 69 -11.87 9.17 6.07
C LYS A 69 -11.36 7.84 6.63
N GLN A 70 -11.92 6.71 6.19
CA GLN A 70 -11.46 5.38 6.63
C GLN A 70 -10.00 5.12 6.27
N ILE A 71 -9.58 5.50 5.05
CA ILE A 71 -8.17 5.37 4.65
C ILE A 71 -7.28 6.19 5.59
N ARG A 72 -7.63 7.46 5.82
CA ARG A 72 -6.88 8.34 6.73
C ARG A 72 -6.77 7.79 8.15
N GLU A 73 -7.85 7.23 8.69
CA GLU A 73 -7.86 6.65 10.04
C GLU A 73 -6.95 5.41 10.17
N CYS A 74 -6.58 4.77 9.06
CA CYS A 74 -5.68 3.62 9.05
C CYS A 74 -4.23 3.98 8.70
N ILE A 75 -3.95 5.20 8.24
CA ILE A 75 -2.62 5.67 7.89
C ILE A 75 -1.96 6.25 9.14
N PHE A 76 -0.71 5.90 9.37
CA PHE A 76 0.05 6.38 10.53
C PHE A 76 0.31 7.88 10.40
N GLU A 77 0.75 8.33 9.22
CA GLU A 77 1.03 9.74 8.97
C GLU A 77 0.67 10.16 7.54
N VAL A 78 -0.04 11.28 7.43
CA VAL A 78 -0.33 11.95 6.15
C VAL A 78 0.56 13.19 6.07
N VAL A 79 1.56 13.11 5.21
CA VAL A 79 2.61 14.12 5.07
C VAL A 79 2.08 15.29 4.24
N GLU A 80 2.39 16.50 4.70
CA GLU A 80 1.96 17.77 4.13
C GLU A 80 3.11 18.80 4.17
N GLY A 81 3.01 19.85 3.35
CA GLY A 81 3.93 21.00 3.41
C GLY A 81 5.32 20.79 2.81
N PHE A 82 5.53 19.71 2.04
CA PHE A 82 6.78 19.44 1.34
C PHE A 82 6.85 20.21 -0.01
N PRO A 83 8.03 20.71 -0.40
CA PRO A 83 8.24 21.29 -1.72
C PRO A 83 8.29 20.19 -2.79
N VAL A 84 7.83 20.48 -4.00
CA VAL A 84 7.97 19.59 -5.17
C VAL A 84 8.93 20.24 -6.15
N GLU A 85 10.10 19.62 -6.33
CA GLU A 85 11.14 20.11 -7.24
C GLU A 85 11.32 19.13 -8.41
N PRO A 86 11.62 19.62 -9.63
CA PRO A 86 11.93 18.73 -10.75
C PRO A 86 13.19 17.91 -10.48
N VAL A 87 13.10 16.61 -10.72
CA VAL A 87 14.22 15.68 -10.57
C VAL A 87 14.68 15.23 -11.95
N ALA A 88 15.93 15.53 -12.28
CA ALA A 88 16.49 15.19 -13.59
C ALA A 88 16.53 13.66 -13.79
N GLY A 89 15.95 13.19 -14.88
CA GLY A 89 15.90 11.76 -15.20
C GLY A 89 14.78 10.98 -14.50
N TYR A 90 13.99 11.62 -13.64
CA TYR A 90 12.81 10.99 -13.04
C TYR A 90 11.79 10.64 -14.13
N PRO A 91 11.19 9.44 -14.10
CA PRO A 91 10.54 8.86 -15.28
C PRO A 91 9.15 9.43 -15.59
N ASP A 92 8.48 10.05 -14.61
CA ASP A 92 7.16 10.66 -14.76
C ASP A 92 7.05 11.95 -13.96
N GLU A 93 6.77 13.07 -14.64
CA GLU A 93 6.62 14.38 -14.00
C GLU A 93 5.38 14.44 -13.11
N HIS A 94 4.37 13.62 -13.40
CA HIS A 94 3.16 13.55 -12.60
C HIS A 94 3.36 12.83 -11.27
N ASP A 95 4.45 12.07 -11.09
CA ASP A 95 4.78 11.36 -9.86
C ASP A 95 5.82 12.09 -9.00
N LEU A 96 6.24 13.31 -9.39
CA LEU A 96 7.20 14.11 -8.62
C LEU A 96 6.70 14.45 -7.22
N HIS A 97 5.38 14.62 -7.03
CA HIS A 97 4.82 14.83 -5.69
C HIS A 97 4.92 13.58 -4.81
N VAL A 98 4.84 12.39 -5.39
CA VAL A 98 5.05 11.12 -4.67
C VAL A 98 6.49 11.04 -4.21
N HIS A 99 7.45 11.28 -5.11
CA HIS A 99 8.87 11.29 -4.77
C HIS A 99 9.19 12.32 -3.69
N ALA A 100 8.79 13.57 -3.88
CA ALA A 100 9.07 14.64 -2.94
C ALA A 100 8.47 14.38 -1.55
N ALA A 101 7.27 13.80 -1.49
CA ALA A 101 6.68 13.42 -0.21
C ALA A 101 7.46 12.30 0.48
N ALA A 102 7.84 11.26 -0.26
CA ALA A 102 8.62 10.14 0.26
C ALA A 102 9.99 10.61 0.80
N GLU A 103 10.74 11.39 0.01
CA GLU A 103 12.01 12.01 0.42
C GLU A 103 11.85 12.88 1.67
N PHE A 104 10.86 13.78 1.66
CA PHE A 104 10.62 14.69 2.79
C PHE A 104 10.27 13.93 4.08
N SER A 105 9.56 12.81 3.95
CA SER A 105 9.16 11.98 5.07
C SER A 105 10.28 11.06 5.59
N GLY A 106 11.37 10.90 4.83
CA GLY A 106 12.47 10.00 5.18
C GLY A 106 12.02 8.55 5.34
N VAL A 107 11.07 8.09 4.51
CA VAL A 107 10.59 6.71 4.57
C VAL A 107 11.64 5.72 4.08
N ASP A 108 11.55 4.48 4.52
CA ASP A 108 12.46 3.42 4.08
C ASP A 108 12.10 2.90 2.67
N ALA A 109 10.81 2.88 2.32
CA ALA A 109 10.38 2.44 0.99
C ALA A 109 9.13 3.16 0.45
N LEU A 110 9.10 3.33 -0.88
CA LEU A 110 7.92 3.65 -1.68
C LEU A 110 7.28 2.34 -2.19
N ILE A 111 6.01 2.14 -1.88
CA ILE A 111 5.23 1.00 -2.39
C ILE A 111 4.35 1.47 -3.53
N THR A 112 4.62 0.95 -4.72
CA THR A 112 3.90 1.30 -5.95
C THR A 112 3.87 0.11 -6.91
N ASN A 113 2.79 -0.02 -7.70
CA ASN A 113 2.76 -0.94 -8.83
C ASN A 113 3.04 -0.24 -10.17
N ASP A 114 3.53 1.01 -10.16
CA ASP A 114 3.98 1.69 -11.36
C ASP A 114 5.33 1.11 -11.83
N LYS A 115 5.31 0.48 -13.00
CA LYS A 115 6.50 -0.18 -13.57
C LYS A 115 7.61 0.80 -13.92
N LYS A 116 7.30 2.05 -14.28
CA LYS A 116 8.33 3.05 -14.59
C LYS A 116 9.06 3.44 -13.31
N LEU A 117 8.33 3.68 -12.23
CA LEU A 117 8.92 4.01 -10.92
C LEU A 117 9.77 2.85 -10.39
N ILE A 118 9.26 1.63 -10.44
CA ILE A 118 10.02 0.42 -10.04
C ILE A 118 11.30 0.30 -10.87
N ASN A 119 11.20 0.37 -12.21
CA ASN A 119 12.36 0.26 -13.08
C ASN A 119 13.39 1.38 -12.84
N PHE A 120 12.92 2.59 -12.52
CA PHE A 120 13.81 3.70 -12.17
C PHE A 120 14.52 3.44 -10.86
N GLY A 121 13.81 3.01 -9.81
CA GLY A 121 14.40 2.67 -8.50
C GLY A 121 15.43 1.53 -8.56
N CYS A 122 15.24 0.56 -9.46
CA CYS A 122 16.22 -0.51 -9.71
C CYS A 122 17.34 -0.15 -10.69
N SER A 123 17.39 1.10 -11.19
CA SER A 123 18.46 1.57 -12.08
C SER A 123 19.59 2.19 -11.27
N HIS A 124 20.80 2.23 -11.82
CA HIS A 124 21.95 2.91 -11.19
C HIS A 124 21.64 4.38 -10.85
N THR A 125 20.87 5.07 -11.72
CA THR A 125 20.46 6.45 -11.46
C THR A 125 19.48 6.55 -10.29
N GLY A 126 18.57 5.59 -10.15
CA GLY A 126 17.66 5.53 -9.01
C GLY A 126 18.39 5.23 -7.71
N GLU A 127 19.30 4.26 -7.71
CA GLU A 127 20.13 3.90 -6.55
C GLU A 127 20.97 5.09 -6.03
N ASP A 128 21.48 5.93 -6.94
CA ASP A 128 22.26 7.12 -6.57
C ASP A 128 21.38 8.30 -6.10
N LEU A 129 20.10 8.36 -6.50
CA LEU A 129 19.24 9.53 -6.33
C LEU A 129 18.22 9.38 -5.20
N LEU A 130 17.60 8.21 -5.09
CA LEU A 130 16.52 7.96 -4.14
C LEU A 130 17.09 7.62 -2.77
N SER A 131 16.56 8.24 -1.72
CA SER A 131 16.91 7.90 -0.34
C SER A 131 16.13 6.70 0.23
N TYR A 132 15.22 6.13 -0.58
CA TYR A 132 14.32 5.04 -0.22
C TYR A 132 14.30 3.92 -1.28
N GLU A 133 13.90 2.72 -0.87
CA GLU A 133 13.68 1.61 -1.80
C GLU A 133 12.35 1.77 -2.56
N THR A 134 12.29 1.34 -3.83
CA THR A 134 11.02 1.28 -4.56
C THR A 134 10.59 -0.18 -4.74
N LEU A 135 9.46 -0.55 -4.15
CA LEU A 135 8.97 -1.93 -4.12
C LEU A 135 7.58 -2.05 -4.75
N SER A 136 7.35 -3.18 -5.43
CA SER A 136 6.00 -3.58 -5.78
C SER A 136 5.22 -3.99 -4.52
N ALA A 137 3.89 -3.95 -4.58
CA ALA A 137 3.09 -4.40 -3.45
C ALA A 137 3.27 -5.90 -3.17
N ASP A 138 3.50 -6.72 -4.20
CA ASP A 138 3.77 -8.16 -4.03
C ASP A 138 5.10 -8.38 -3.31
N ASP A 139 6.15 -7.67 -3.74
CA ASP A 139 7.48 -7.80 -3.14
C ASP A 139 7.49 -7.31 -1.69
N PHE A 140 6.84 -6.18 -1.40
CA PHE A 140 6.71 -5.68 -0.03
C PHE A 140 5.94 -6.66 0.86
N LEU A 141 4.80 -7.17 0.41
CA LEU A 141 4.03 -8.16 1.18
C LEU A 141 4.83 -9.45 1.42
N MET A 142 5.66 -9.86 0.45
CA MET A 142 6.56 -11.00 0.61
C MET A 142 7.73 -10.71 1.55
N GLN A 143 8.28 -9.49 1.59
CA GLN A 143 9.23 -9.09 2.63
C GLN A 143 8.60 -9.20 4.02
N LEU A 144 7.34 -8.76 4.20
CA LEU A 144 6.64 -8.95 5.48
C LEU A 144 6.53 -10.43 5.86
N VAL A 145 6.31 -11.32 4.89
CA VAL A 145 6.26 -12.78 5.14
C VAL A 145 7.61 -13.32 5.61
N GLU A 146 8.71 -12.81 5.07
CA GLU A 146 10.05 -13.23 5.43
C GLU A 146 10.46 -12.75 6.83
N PHE A 147 10.11 -11.50 7.17
CA PHE A 147 10.56 -10.87 8.41
C PHE A 147 9.60 -11.02 9.59
N LEU A 148 8.29 -11.26 9.36
CA LEU A 148 7.36 -11.53 10.46
C LEU A 148 7.62 -12.93 11.05
N PRO A 149 7.78 -13.06 12.38
CA PRO A 149 8.16 -14.32 13.01
C PRO A 149 7.07 -15.40 12.97
N THR A 150 5.82 -15.03 12.64
CA THR A 150 4.68 -15.94 12.66
C THR A 150 3.67 -15.59 11.56
N THR A 151 2.81 -16.56 11.22
CA THR A 151 1.70 -16.37 10.26
C THR A 151 0.46 -15.69 10.87
N VAL A 152 0.44 -15.46 12.19
CA VAL A 152 -0.76 -15.03 12.93
C VAL A 152 -1.36 -13.71 12.42
N PRO A 153 -0.58 -12.64 12.15
CA PRO A 153 -1.16 -11.41 11.60
C PRO A 153 -1.88 -11.64 10.26
N PHE A 154 -1.29 -12.44 9.38
CA PHE A 154 -1.88 -12.77 8.09
C PHE A 154 -3.18 -13.58 8.22
N GLU A 155 -3.22 -14.53 9.14
CA GLU A 155 -4.43 -15.32 9.44
C GLU A 155 -5.57 -14.44 9.95
N LYS A 156 -5.29 -13.51 10.86
CA LYS A 156 -6.28 -12.58 11.40
C LYS A 156 -6.81 -11.62 10.34
N VAL A 157 -5.92 -11.06 9.51
CA VAL A 157 -6.32 -10.19 8.39
C VAL A 157 -7.16 -10.96 7.37
N TYR A 158 -6.76 -12.20 7.04
CA TYR A 158 -7.54 -13.08 6.15
C TYR A 158 -8.96 -13.31 6.68
N LEU A 159 -9.09 -13.77 7.93
CA LEU A 159 -10.38 -14.06 8.57
C LEU A 159 -11.27 -12.82 8.68
N SER A 160 -10.69 -11.65 8.96
CA SER A 160 -11.41 -10.37 9.00
C SER A 160 -12.04 -10.04 7.64
N GLN A 161 -11.25 -10.16 6.58
CA GLN A 161 -11.71 -9.89 5.21
C GLN A 161 -12.74 -10.93 4.73
N GLU A 162 -12.53 -12.21 5.01
CA GLU A 162 -13.48 -13.28 4.66
C GLU A 162 -14.82 -13.08 5.37
N LYS A 163 -14.82 -12.78 6.67
CA LYS A 163 -16.02 -12.46 7.45
C LYS A 163 -16.76 -11.24 6.88
N TYR A 164 -16.02 -10.22 6.45
CA TYR A 164 -16.61 -9.04 5.80
C TYR A 164 -17.30 -9.40 4.48
N ALA A 165 -16.65 -10.20 3.62
CA ALA A 165 -17.19 -10.64 2.34
C ALA A 165 -18.46 -11.51 2.52
N LEU A 166 -18.44 -12.46 3.46
CA LEU A 166 -19.60 -13.29 3.80
C LEU A 166 -20.78 -12.45 4.30
N LYS A 167 -20.54 -11.47 5.17
CA LYS A 167 -21.58 -10.53 5.64
C LYS A 167 -22.20 -9.73 4.49
N ARG A 168 -21.45 -9.49 3.42
CA ARG A 168 -21.90 -8.80 2.21
C ARG A 168 -22.45 -9.74 1.13
N LYS A 169 -22.55 -11.04 1.39
CA LYS A 169 -22.97 -12.07 0.43
C LYS A 169 -22.16 -12.04 -0.87
N ARG A 170 -20.86 -11.76 -0.75
CA ARG A 170 -19.91 -11.78 -1.87
C ARG A 170 -19.07 -13.04 -1.80
N ASP A 171 -18.69 -13.54 -2.97
CA ASP A 171 -17.63 -14.54 -3.05
C ASP A 171 -16.32 -13.93 -2.56
N ALA A 172 -15.62 -14.66 -1.69
CA ALA A 172 -14.46 -14.21 -0.94
C ALA A 172 -13.20 -14.91 -1.43
N ASN A 173 -13.07 -15.15 -2.75
CA ASN A 173 -11.82 -15.67 -3.29
C ASN A 173 -10.71 -14.61 -3.18
N LEU A 174 -10.17 -14.45 -1.97
CA LEU A 174 -9.18 -13.44 -1.60
C LEU A 174 -7.86 -13.72 -2.31
N CYS A 175 -7.51 -14.99 -2.52
CA CYS A 175 -6.30 -15.38 -3.27
C CYS A 175 -6.39 -14.93 -4.72
N GLU A 176 -7.53 -15.17 -5.40
CA GLU A 176 -7.71 -14.68 -6.77
C GLU A 176 -7.77 -13.15 -6.84
N SER A 177 -8.39 -12.51 -5.86
CA SER A 177 -8.40 -11.04 -5.75
C SER A 177 -6.99 -10.46 -5.62
N LEU A 178 -6.08 -11.14 -4.92
CA LEU A 178 -4.66 -10.76 -4.80
C LEU A 178 -3.93 -10.94 -6.14
N ARG A 179 -4.11 -12.07 -6.83
CA ARG A 179 -3.51 -12.29 -8.16
C ARG A 179 -3.93 -11.22 -9.16
N LEU A 180 -5.23 -10.92 -9.25
CA LEU A 180 -5.76 -9.89 -10.14
C LEU A 180 -5.31 -8.49 -9.75
N ALA A 181 -5.02 -8.25 -8.48
CA ALA A 181 -4.48 -6.99 -7.99
C ALA A 181 -2.97 -6.83 -8.23
N GLY A 182 -2.29 -7.85 -8.79
CA GLY A 182 -0.86 -7.82 -9.05
C GLY A 182 0.01 -8.32 -7.90
N ALA A 183 -0.55 -9.09 -6.97
CA ALA A 183 0.19 -9.73 -5.86
C ALA A 183 0.14 -11.27 -5.91
N PRO A 184 0.65 -11.91 -6.98
CA PRO A 184 0.56 -13.36 -7.17
C PRO A 184 1.41 -14.18 -6.19
N GLN A 185 2.60 -13.71 -5.78
CA GLN A 185 3.44 -14.46 -4.85
C GLN A 185 2.81 -14.47 -3.46
N PHE A 186 2.34 -13.32 -3.01
CA PHE A 186 1.62 -13.21 -1.74
C PHE A 186 0.30 -13.99 -1.77
N ALA A 187 -0.41 -14.04 -2.90
CA ALA A 187 -1.59 -14.89 -3.05
C ALA A 187 -1.28 -16.38 -2.82
N GLU A 188 -0.14 -16.87 -3.33
CA GLU A 188 0.27 -18.27 -3.14
C GLU A 188 0.69 -18.55 -1.69
N PHE A 189 1.34 -17.60 -1.04
CA PHE A 189 1.61 -17.68 0.40
C PHE A 189 0.30 -17.79 1.21
N ILE A 190 -0.66 -16.90 0.97
CA ILE A 190 -1.95 -16.92 1.67
C ILE A 190 -2.69 -18.23 1.41
N HIS A 191 -2.71 -18.71 0.17
CA HIS A 191 -3.34 -19.99 -0.15
C HIS A 191 -2.70 -21.15 0.61
N SER A 192 -1.37 -21.28 0.54
CA SER A 192 -0.64 -22.44 1.05
C SER A 192 -0.43 -22.46 2.57
N LYS A 193 -0.29 -21.29 3.20
CA LYS A 193 0.10 -21.17 4.62
C LYS A 193 -1.01 -20.65 5.52
N VAL A 194 -2.02 -19.98 4.97
CA VAL A 194 -3.13 -19.40 5.75
C VAL A 194 -4.41 -20.17 5.45
N TYR A 195 -4.90 -20.13 4.21
CA TYR A 195 -6.19 -20.71 3.84
C TYR A 195 -6.28 -22.22 4.14
N LEU A 196 -5.33 -23.01 3.63
CA LEU A 196 -5.32 -24.47 3.83
C LEU A 196 -5.12 -24.91 5.29
N ARG A 197 -4.76 -24.01 6.22
CA ARG A 197 -4.69 -24.31 7.65
C ARG A 197 -5.99 -24.01 8.39
N LEU A 198 -6.82 -23.13 7.83
CA LEU A 198 -8.05 -22.65 8.44
C LEU A 198 -9.29 -23.47 8.00
N VAL A 199 -9.17 -24.23 6.92
CA VAL A 199 -10.19 -25.15 6.36
C VAL A 199 -9.80 -26.59 6.63
#